data_AF-A0A8S2DCM5-F1
#
_entry.id   AF-A0A8S2DCM5-F1
#
_cell.length_a   1.000
_cell.length_b   1.000
_cell.length_c   1.000
_cell.angle_alpha   90.00
_cell.angle_beta   90.00
_cell.angle_gamma   90.00
#
_symmetry.space_group_name_H-M   'P 1'
#
loop_
_entity.id
_entity.type
_entity.pdbx_description
1 polymer ?
#
loop_
_entity_poly.entity_id
_entity_poly.type
_entity_poly.pdbx_seq_one_letter_code
_entity_poly.pdbx_strand_id
1 'polypeptide(L)'
;MAGGLFAISKKWFWEIGGYDEGLDVWGGEQYESSFKIWQCGGQLKDAPCSRVGHIYRKFNPFGGFSFGDYMTRNHKRVAEVWMDEYKEFIYKRSPHYRKTDAGNLTKQLEIRKKLNCKSFKWFMENVAFDLPKYYPPIPLPPYASGEIRSMTAPLCVDTKHGSEHASFGLDQCLSDHKGIGGEQEFEISWRQDIRPKNREMCFDVPKNGKRAPVVLFSCHGFKGNQHFMYNIVRFAFI
;
A
#
# COMPACT_ATOMS: atom_id res chain seq x y z
N MET A 1 -12.96 -1.78 -8.20
CA MET A 1 -13.61 -0.45 -8.33
C MET A 1 -13.26 0.42 -7.12
N ALA A 2 -13.41 1.74 -7.20
CA ALA A 2 -13.20 2.62 -6.04
C ALA A 2 -14.25 2.43 -4.93
N GLY A 3 -15.50 2.12 -5.29
CA GLY A 3 -16.59 1.79 -4.34
C GLY A 3 -17.84 2.63 -4.57
N GLY A 4 -17.79 3.93 -4.26
CA GLY A 4 -18.99 4.77 -4.17
C GLY A 4 -19.70 5.11 -5.49
N LEU A 5 -19.10 4.84 -6.65
CA LEU A 5 -19.64 5.21 -7.96
C LEU A 5 -19.52 4.02 -8.93
N PHE A 6 -20.64 3.41 -9.28
CA PHE A 6 -20.73 2.35 -10.29
C PHE A 6 -22.17 2.18 -10.78
N ALA A 7 -22.35 1.48 -11.90
CA ALA A 7 -23.66 1.06 -12.38
C ALA A 7 -23.64 -0.46 -12.59
N ILE A 8 -24.72 -1.13 -12.17
CA ILE A 8 -24.89 -2.58 -12.28
C ILE A 8 -26.35 -2.89 -12.56
N SER A 9 -26.62 -3.95 -13.33
CA SER A 9 -28.00 -4.45 -13.48
C SER A 9 -28.55 -4.83 -12.11
N LYS A 10 -29.74 -4.34 -11.77
CA LYS A 10 -30.44 -4.70 -10.52
C LYS A 10 -30.59 -6.22 -10.38
N LYS A 11 -30.93 -6.91 -11.47
CA LYS A 11 -31.07 -8.37 -11.48
C LYS A 11 -29.74 -9.04 -11.15
N TRP A 12 -28.67 -8.67 -11.86
CA TRP A 12 -27.33 -9.24 -11.64
C TRP A 12 -26.80 -8.95 -10.23
N PHE A 13 -27.03 -7.74 -9.70
CA PHE A 13 -26.63 -7.38 -8.33
C PHE A 13 -27.22 -8.34 -7.28
N TRP A 14 -28.49 -8.70 -7.41
CA TRP A 14 -29.12 -9.66 -6.51
C TRP A 14 -28.75 -11.12 -6.81
N GLU A 15 -28.45 -11.47 -8.07
CA GLU A 15 -27.95 -12.80 -8.44
C GLU A 15 -26.59 -13.12 -7.80
N ILE A 16 -25.70 -12.12 -7.69
CA ILE A 16 -24.42 -12.26 -6.98
C ILE A 16 -24.52 -12.05 -5.46
N GLY A 17 -25.76 -11.91 -4.93
CA GLY A 17 -26.05 -11.81 -3.51
C GLY A 17 -25.84 -10.43 -2.89
N GLY A 18 -25.78 -9.36 -3.70
CA GLY A 18 -25.58 -7.99 -3.23
C GLY A 18 -24.28 -7.79 -2.44
N TYR A 19 -24.29 -6.83 -1.51
CA TYR A 19 -23.23 -6.67 -0.51
C TYR A 19 -23.38 -7.70 0.62
N ASP A 20 -22.28 -8.05 1.26
CA ASP A 20 -22.33 -8.76 2.52
C ASP A 20 -22.96 -7.88 3.61
N GLU A 21 -24.17 -8.27 4.03
CA GLU A 21 -24.95 -7.63 5.10
C GLU A 21 -24.20 -7.59 6.44
N GLY A 22 -23.14 -8.37 6.60
CA GLY A 22 -22.27 -8.33 7.77
C GLY A 22 -21.16 -7.27 7.71
N LEU A 23 -21.03 -6.49 6.63
CA LEU A 23 -20.08 -5.38 6.54
C LEU A 23 -20.64 -4.13 7.25
N ASP A 24 -19.83 -3.56 8.14
CA ASP A 24 -20.23 -2.42 8.96
C ASP A 24 -19.68 -1.10 8.41
N VAL A 25 -20.50 -0.04 8.41
CA VAL A 25 -20.13 1.38 8.18
C VAL A 25 -19.35 1.69 6.88
N TRP A 26 -18.08 1.32 6.80
CA TRP A 26 -17.19 1.63 5.69
C TRP A 26 -16.10 0.56 5.51
N GLY A 27 -15.68 0.34 4.27
CA GLY A 27 -14.52 -0.46 3.92
C GLY A 27 -14.83 -1.94 3.71
N GLY A 28 -14.31 -2.51 2.63
CA GLY A 28 -14.44 -3.92 2.27
C GLY A 28 -15.41 -4.16 1.11
N GLU A 29 -16.49 -3.38 1.03
CA GLU A 29 -17.58 -3.57 0.07
C GLU A 29 -17.12 -3.44 -1.40
N GLN A 30 -16.13 -2.57 -1.65
CA GLN A 30 -15.54 -2.36 -2.96
C GLN A 30 -14.69 -3.56 -3.41
N TYR A 31 -14.01 -4.22 -2.47
CA TYR A 31 -13.23 -5.43 -2.74
C TYR A 31 -14.15 -6.61 -2.95
N GLU A 32 -15.10 -6.81 -2.03
CA GLU A 32 -16.09 -7.87 -2.09
C GLU A 32 -16.83 -7.88 -3.43
N SER A 33 -17.39 -6.73 -3.83
CA SER A 33 -18.12 -6.62 -5.10
C SER A 33 -17.22 -6.83 -6.31
N SER A 34 -15.99 -6.30 -6.28
CA SER A 34 -15.04 -6.51 -7.38
C SER A 34 -14.68 -7.99 -7.54
N PHE A 35 -14.46 -8.70 -6.42
CA PHE A 35 -14.14 -10.12 -6.38
C PHE A 35 -15.33 -10.98 -6.83
N LYS A 36 -16.54 -10.70 -6.32
CA LYS A 36 -17.79 -11.35 -6.76
C LYS A 36 -17.96 -11.23 -8.27
N ILE A 37 -17.90 -10.01 -8.81
CA ILE A 37 -18.11 -9.76 -10.24
C ILE A 37 -17.11 -10.57 -11.07
N TRP A 38 -15.81 -10.48 -10.79
CA TRP A 38 -14.81 -11.15 -11.62
C TRP A 38 -14.77 -12.68 -11.44
N GLN A 39 -14.80 -13.16 -10.20
CA GLN A 39 -14.71 -14.60 -9.94
C GLN A 39 -15.97 -15.35 -10.37
N CYS A 40 -17.15 -14.70 -10.36
CA CYS A 40 -18.43 -15.35 -10.63
C CYS A 40 -18.98 -15.05 -12.05
N GLY A 41 -18.11 -14.70 -13.00
CA GLY A 41 -18.46 -14.66 -14.44
C GLY A 41 -18.89 -13.31 -15.00
N GLY A 42 -18.83 -12.24 -14.21
CA GLY A 42 -19.04 -10.86 -14.65
C GLY A 42 -17.75 -10.17 -15.12
N GLN A 43 -17.87 -8.88 -15.42
CA GLN A 43 -16.76 -8.01 -15.78
C GLN A 43 -16.93 -6.65 -15.10
N LEU A 44 -15.81 -6.04 -14.74
CA LEU A 44 -15.74 -4.67 -14.23
C LEU A 44 -15.00 -3.79 -15.24
N LYS A 45 -15.57 -2.64 -15.60
CA LYS A 45 -14.98 -1.72 -16.57
C LYS A 45 -15.09 -0.28 -16.08
N ASP A 46 -14.01 0.47 -16.23
CA ASP A 46 -14.06 1.93 -16.16
C ASP A 46 -14.43 2.48 -17.54
N ALA A 47 -15.41 3.38 -17.61
CA ALA A 47 -15.89 3.98 -18.86
C ALA A 47 -15.34 5.40 -19.01
N PRO A 48 -14.30 5.66 -19.83
CA PRO A 48 -13.62 6.97 -19.86
C PRO A 48 -14.51 8.15 -20.27
N CYS A 49 -15.58 7.87 -21.00
CA CYS A 49 -16.58 8.85 -21.44
C CYS A 49 -17.60 9.23 -20.34
N SER A 50 -17.68 8.47 -19.24
CA SER A 50 -18.55 8.77 -18.10
C SER A 50 -17.71 9.28 -16.95
N ARG A 51 -17.86 10.56 -16.60
CA ARG A 51 -17.02 11.24 -15.61
C ARG A 51 -17.88 11.85 -14.53
N VAL A 52 -17.55 11.58 -13.26
CA VAL A 52 -18.24 12.12 -12.08
C VAL A 52 -17.21 12.72 -11.15
N GLY A 53 -17.43 13.96 -10.72
CA GLY A 53 -16.60 14.59 -9.69
C GLY A 53 -16.97 14.09 -8.30
N HIS A 54 -15.97 13.72 -7.49
CA HIS A 54 -16.15 13.31 -6.10
C HIS A 54 -15.26 14.17 -5.19
N ILE A 55 -15.85 14.71 -4.12
CA ILE A 55 -15.13 15.54 -3.15
C ILE A 55 -14.51 14.62 -2.10
N TYR A 56 -13.19 14.46 -2.14
CA TYR A 56 -12.45 13.76 -1.10
C TYR A 56 -12.41 14.60 0.18
N ARG A 57 -12.80 14.00 1.30
CA ARG A 57 -12.78 14.65 2.60
C ARG A 57 -11.34 14.77 3.11
N LYS A 58 -11.02 15.86 3.80
CA LYS A 58 -9.73 16.04 4.46
C LYS A 58 -9.55 15.17 5.71
N PHE A 59 -10.66 14.81 6.36
CA PHE A 59 -10.68 13.97 7.56
C PHE A 59 -11.97 13.15 7.62
N ASN A 60 -11.97 12.09 8.40
CA ASN A 60 -13.16 11.27 8.64
C ASN A 60 -14.09 11.98 9.65
N PRO A 61 -15.32 12.38 9.26
CA PRO A 61 -16.24 13.08 10.15
C PRO A 61 -16.88 12.16 11.21
N PHE A 62 -16.72 10.83 11.11
CA PHE A 62 -17.30 9.86 12.05
C PHE A 62 -16.38 9.50 13.22
N GLY A 63 -15.28 10.25 13.42
CA GLY A 63 -14.39 10.12 14.58
C GLY A 63 -15.13 10.46 15.86
N GLY A 64 -15.75 9.47 16.49
CA GLY A 64 -16.57 9.65 17.69
C GLY A 64 -17.54 8.51 17.98
N PHE A 65 -17.87 7.67 16.99
CA PHE A 65 -18.68 6.48 17.22
C PHE A 65 -17.80 5.27 17.53
N SER A 66 -18.02 4.63 18.68
CA SER A 66 -17.30 3.42 19.09
C SER A 66 -17.91 2.18 18.40
N PHE A 67 -17.70 2.06 17.09
CA PHE A 67 -18.07 0.86 16.31
C PHE A 67 -17.03 -0.27 16.40
N GLY A 68 -16.07 -0.18 17.34
CA GLY A 68 -14.92 -1.07 17.37
C GLY A 68 -14.06 -0.97 16.12
N ASP A 69 -13.16 -1.94 15.92
CA ASP A 69 -12.34 -2.05 14.70
C ASP A 69 -13.12 -2.74 13.56
N TYR A 70 -14.17 -2.06 13.08
CA TYR A 70 -15.02 -2.55 12.01
C TYR A 70 -14.25 -2.71 10.69
N MET A 71 -13.24 -1.86 10.44
CA MET A 71 -12.41 -1.92 9.23
C MET A 71 -11.68 -3.25 9.11
N THR A 72 -10.97 -3.66 10.16
CA THR A 72 -10.26 -4.94 10.18
C THR A 72 -11.25 -6.10 10.08
N ARG A 73 -12.39 -6.03 10.78
CA ARG A 73 -13.43 -7.06 10.70
C ARG A 73 -13.95 -7.20 9.27
N ASN A 74 -14.33 -6.11 8.61
CA ASN A 74 -14.83 -6.11 7.24
C ASN A 74 -13.81 -6.70 6.26
N HIS A 75 -12.56 -6.20 6.29
CA HIS A 75 -11.50 -6.73 5.44
C HIS A 75 -11.25 -8.22 5.70
N LYS A 76 -11.31 -8.67 6.96
CA LYS A 76 -11.20 -10.09 7.30
C LYS A 76 -12.36 -10.91 6.71
N ARG A 77 -13.60 -10.45 6.81
CA ARG A 77 -14.77 -11.12 6.19
C ARG A 77 -14.57 -11.32 4.69
N VAL A 78 -14.13 -10.27 3.99
CA VAL A 78 -13.83 -10.36 2.56
C VAL A 78 -12.69 -11.33 2.27
N ALA A 79 -11.60 -11.25 3.04
CA ALA A 79 -10.42 -12.11 2.85
C ALA A 79 -10.74 -13.60 3.07
N GLU A 80 -11.47 -13.92 4.14
CA GLU A 80 -11.85 -15.30 4.46
C GLU A 80 -12.75 -15.94 3.40
N VAL A 81 -13.65 -15.16 2.80
CA VAL A 81 -14.60 -15.68 1.80
C VAL A 81 -14.01 -15.70 0.40
N TRP A 82 -13.25 -14.68 0.00
CA TRP A 82 -12.95 -14.42 -1.41
C TRP A 82 -11.47 -14.52 -1.79
N MET A 83 -10.53 -14.55 -0.83
CA MET A 83 -9.09 -14.47 -1.11
C MET A 83 -8.33 -15.80 -0.99
N ASP A 84 -9.00 -16.89 -0.63
CA ASP A 84 -8.39 -18.22 -0.52
C ASP A 84 -7.08 -18.20 0.31
N GLU A 85 -6.00 -18.79 -0.19
CA GLU A 85 -4.67 -18.77 0.44
C GLU A 85 -4.02 -17.37 0.50
N TYR A 86 -4.45 -16.42 -0.33
CA TYR A 86 -3.84 -15.09 -0.39
C TYR A 86 -4.15 -14.22 0.83
N LYS A 87 -5.17 -14.57 1.63
CA LYS A 87 -5.43 -13.93 2.93
C LYS A 87 -4.22 -14.02 3.88
N GLU A 88 -3.39 -15.05 3.73
CA GLU A 88 -2.18 -15.23 4.54
C GLU A 88 -1.15 -14.12 4.33
N PHE A 89 -1.11 -13.49 3.15
CA PHE A 89 -0.24 -12.33 2.93
C PHE A 89 -0.68 -11.11 3.74
N ILE A 90 -2.00 -10.91 3.89
CA ILE A 90 -2.56 -9.88 4.77
C ILE A 90 -2.19 -10.19 6.22
N TYR A 91 -2.38 -11.44 6.64
CA TYR A 91 -2.17 -11.85 8.04
C TYR A 91 -0.68 -11.82 8.44
N LYS A 92 0.23 -12.09 7.51
CA LYS A 92 1.68 -11.93 7.75
C LYS A 92 2.07 -10.47 7.94
N ARG A 93 1.50 -9.55 7.15
CA ARG A 93 1.77 -8.11 7.27
C ARG A 93 1.10 -7.49 8.49
N SER A 94 -0.08 -7.98 8.85
CA SER A 94 -0.90 -7.44 9.93
C SER A 94 -1.42 -8.59 10.83
N PRO A 95 -0.58 -9.11 11.75
CA PRO A 95 -0.91 -10.30 12.54
C PRO A 95 -2.18 -10.20 13.39
N HIS A 96 -2.62 -8.98 13.74
CA HIS A 96 -3.85 -8.75 14.51
C HIS A 96 -5.09 -9.30 13.80
N TYR A 97 -5.11 -9.35 12.46
CA TYR A 97 -6.21 -9.95 11.68
C TYR A 97 -6.47 -11.41 12.08
N ARG A 98 -5.46 -12.18 12.50
CA ARG A 98 -5.68 -13.58 12.92
C ARG A 98 -6.58 -13.67 14.15
N LYS A 99 -6.49 -12.71 15.07
CA LYS A 99 -7.23 -12.67 16.33
C LYS A 99 -8.61 -12.02 16.20
N THR A 100 -8.84 -11.23 15.16
CA THR A 100 -10.13 -10.56 14.92
C THR A 100 -11.22 -11.58 14.61
N ASP A 101 -12.40 -11.46 15.23
CA ASP A 101 -13.55 -12.28 14.86
C ASP A 101 -14.20 -11.74 13.57
N ALA A 102 -14.33 -12.61 12.55
CA ALA A 102 -15.01 -12.26 11.31
C ALA A 102 -16.54 -12.37 11.44
N GLY A 103 -17.07 -12.99 12.50
CA GLY A 103 -18.47 -13.34 12.64
C GLY A 103 -18.90 -14.46 11.68
N ASN A 104 -20.22 -14.63 11.50
CA ASN A 104 -20.76 -15.69 10.65
C ASN A 104 -20.54 -15.38 9.16
N LEU A 105 -19.92 -16.32 8.44
CA LEU A 105 -19.60 -16.24 7.00
C LEU A 105 -20.38 -17.26 6.15
N THR A 106 -21.25 -18.08 6.75
CA THR A 106 -21.92 -19.21 6.08
C THR A 106 -22.66 -18.78 4.83
N LYS A 107 -23.50 -17.75 4.91
CA LYS A 107 -24.25 -17.20 3.75
C LYS A 107 -23.32 -16.79 2.60
N GLN A 108 -22.19 -16.15 2.90
CA GLN A 108 -21.25 -15.68 1.88
C GLN A 108 -20.49 -16.84 1.22
N LEU A 109 -20.07 -17.83 2.01
CA LEU A 109 -19.44 -19.05 1.49
C LEU A 109 -20.41 -19.87 0.62
N GLU A 110 -21.68 -19.96 1.02
CA GLU A 110 -22.74 -20.63 0.23
C GLU A 110 -23.00 -19.92 -1.10
N ILE A 111 -23.04 -18.59 -1.13
CA ILE A 111 -23.18 -17.82 -2.37
C ILE A 111 -22.02 -18.13 -3.32
N ARG A 112 -20.78 -18.07 -2.84
CA ARG A 112 -19.58 -18.37 -3.65
C ARG A 112 -19.63 -19.79 -4.23
N LYS A 113 -20.03 -20.77 -3.41
CA LYS A 113 -20.20 -22.17 -3.84
C LYS A 113 -21.33 -22.33 -4.86
N LYS A 114 -22.50 -21.74 -4.61
CA LYS A 114 -23.68 -21.82 -5.46
C LYS A 114 -23.43 -21.25 -6.86
N LEU A 115 -22.70 -20.14 -6.94
CA LEU A 115 -22.37 -19.48 -8.20
C LEU A 115 -21.18 -20.12 -8.93
N ASN A 116 -20.57 -21.18 -8.36
CA ASN A 116 -19.41 -21.87 -8.90
C ASN A 116 -18.29 -20.90 -9.31
N CYS A 117 -17.99 -19.94 -8.42
CA CYS A 117 -17.03 -18.89 -8.71
C CYS A 117 -15.60 -19.47 -8.82
N LYS A 118 -14.77 -18.83 -9.64
CA LYS A 118 -13.36 -19.17 -9.82
C LYS A 118 -12.57 -18.90 -8.53
N SER A 119 -11.37 -19.49 -8.44
CA SER A 119 -10.46 -19.24 -7.33
C SER A 119 -9.89 -17.82 -7.36
N PHE A 120 -9.41 -17.35 -6.21
CA PHE A 120 -8.69 -16.09 -6.13
C PHE A 120 -7.36 -16.14 -6.87
N LYS A 121 -6.72 -17.31 -6.92
CA LYS A 121 -5.55 -17.54 -7.78
C LYS A 121 -5.83 -17.20 -9.24
N TRP A 122 -6.96 -17.67 -9.79
CA TRP A 122 -7.36 -17.32 -11.16
C TRP A 122 -7.53 -15.80 -11.32
N PHE A 123 -8.15 -15.13 -10.34
CA PHE A 123 -8.31 -13.68 -10.36
C PHE A 123 -6.95 -12.96 -10.40
N MET A 124 -6.00 -13.37 -9.57
CA MET A 124 -4.66 -12.78 -9.51
C MET A 124 -3.85 -13.04 -10.78
N GLU A 125 -4.03 -14.19 -11.44
CA GLU A 125 -3.27 -14.53 -12.66
C GLU A 125 -3.89 -13.96 -13.94
N ASN A 126 -5.22 -13.76 -13.99
CA ASN A 126 -5.93 -13.42 -15.23
C ASN A 126 -6.54 -12.01 -15.23
N VAL A 127 -6.84 -11.45 -14.05
CA VAL A 127 -7.49 -10.13 -13.92
C VAL A 127 -6.53 -9.12 -13.30
N ALA A 128 -5.90 -9.45 -12.18
CA ALA A 128 -5.00 -8.58 -11.43
C ALA A 128 -3.52 -8.98 -11.57
N PHE A 129 -3.11 -9.41 -12.77
CA PHE A 129 -1.77 -9.96 -13.06
C PHE A 129 -0.64 -8.94 -12.89
N ASP A 130 -0.95 -7.66 -13.01
CA ASP A 130 -0.03 -6.55 -12.86
C ASP A 130 0.08 -6.07 -11.40
N LEU A 131 -0.86 -6.44 -10.52
CA LEU A 131 -0.84 -6.03 -9.12
C LEU A 131 0.45 -6.45 -8.39
N PRO A 132 0.96 -7.69 -8.49
CA PRO A 132 2.20 -8.09 -7.83
C PRO A 132 3.45 -7.34 -8.30
N LYS A 133 3.46 -6.78 -9.52
CA LYS A 133 4.56 -5.94 -10.02
C LYS A 133 4.72 -4.69 -9.17
N TYR A 134 3.61 -4.12 -8.72
CA TYR A 134 3.59 -2.91 -7.91
C TYR A 134 3.45 -3.21 -6.43
N TYR A 135 2.80 -4.29 -6.01
CA TYR A 135 2.59 -4.64 -4.61
C TYR A 135 2.90 -6.12 -4.41
N PRO A 136 4.18 -6.50 -4.37
CA PRO A 136 4.55 -7.90 -4.25
C PRO A 136 4.03 -8.46 -2.90
N PRO A 137 3.41 -9.66 -2.90
CA PRO A 137 2.85 -10.27 -1.68
C PRO A 137 3.90 -10.46 -0.57
N ILE A 138 5.16 -10.63 -0.96
CA ILE A 138 6.32 -10.65 -0.07
C ILE A 138 7.22 -9.49 -0.50
N PRO A 139 7.44 -8.48 0.37
CA PRO A 139 8.37 -7.39 0.05
C PRO A 139 9.76 -7.94 -0.24
N LEU A 140 10.38 -7.45 -1.31
CA LEU A 140 11.77 -7.78 -1.60
C LEU A 140 12.69 -7.05 -0.61
N PRO A 141 13.81 -7.65 -0.20
CA PRO A 141 14.77 -6.99 0.67
C PRO A 141 15.31 -5.71 0.01
N PRO A 142 15.67 -4.69 0.80
CA PRO A 142 16.33 -3.49 0.27
C PRO A 142 17.69 -3.85 -0.32
N TYR A 143 18.16 -3.07 -1.30
CA TYR A 143 19.50 -3.23 -1.89
C TYR A 143 20.61 -2.87 -0.90
N ALA A 144 20.37 -1.89 -0.04
CA ALA A 144 21.27 -1.46 1.01
C ALA A 144 20.45 -0.81 2.15
N SER A 145 20.98 -0.85 3.36
CA SER A 145 20.39 -0.21 4.54
C SER A 145 21.48 0.26 5.49
N GLY A 146 21.29 1.42 6.12
CA GLY A 146 22.23 2.00 7.08
C GLY A 146 22.29 3.52 6.98
N GLU A 147 23.37 4.09 7.50
CA GLU A 147 23.67 5.51 7.35
C GLU A 147 24.29 5.83 5.98
N ILE A 148 24.01 7.04 5.47
CA ILE A 148 24.63 7.56 4.26
C ILE A 148 25.71 8.54 4.68
N ARG A 149 26.95 8.06 4.77
CA ARG A 149 28.12 8.85 5.18
C ARG A 149 28.84 9.45 3.98
N SER A 150 29.22 10.72 4.09
CA SER A 150 30.09 11.35 3.09
C SER A 150 31.51 10.79 3.19
N MET A 151 32.14 10.50 2.05
CA MET A 151 33.55 10.09 2.04
C MET A 151 34.52 11.28 2.19
N THR A 152 34.06 12.49 1.90
CA THR A 152 34.91 13.71 1.90
C THR A 152 34.75 14.56 3.15
N ALA A 153 33.72 14.29 3.96
CA ALA A 153 33.46 14.99 5.21
C ALA A 153 32.99 13.97 6.26
N PRO A 154 33.35 14.12 7.54
CA PRO A 154 32.89 13.25 8.62
C PRO A 154 31.44 13.57 9.02
N LEU A 155 30.54 13.61 8.03
CA LEU A 155 29.13 13.97 8.17
C LEU A 155 28.27 12.93 7.47
N CYS A 156 27.07 12.75 7.99
CA CYS A 156 26.07 11.81 7.51
C CYS A 156 24.83 12.58 7.03
N VAL A 157 24.10 12.00 6.07
CA VAL A 157 22.79 12.55 5.68
C VAL A 157 21.84 12.46 6.87
N ASP A 158 21.16 13.56 7.19
CA ASP A 158 20.17 13.62 8.26
C ASP A 158 18.93 14.37 7.81
N THR A 159 17.78 13.72 7.85
CA THR A 159 16.49 14.30 7.47
C THR A 159 15.82 15.09 8.58
N LYS A 160 16.33 15.04 9.82
CA LYS A 160 15.82 15.71 11.02
C LYS A 160 14.34 15.50 11.27
N HIS A 161 13.82 14.33 10.86
CA HIS A 161 12.39 14.02 10.85
C HIS A 161 11.53 15.07 10.12
N GLY A 162 12.08 15.72 9.08
CA GLY A 162 11.41 16.75 8.31
C GLY A 162 10.07 16.28 7.74
N SER A 163 9.10 17.17 7.64
CA SER A 163 7.80 16.89 7.02
C SER A 163 7.92 16.77 5.49
N GLU A 164 6.80 16.51 4.82
CA GLU A 164 6.73 16.59 3.36
C GLU A 164 7.22 17.96 2.88
N HIS A 165 7.98 17.94 1.78
CA HIS A 165 8.73 19.04 1.18
C HIS A 165 9.91 19.60 2.00
N ALA A 166 10.24 19.02 3.15
CA ALA A 166 11.42 19.44 3.90
C ALA A 166 12.70 19.10 3.13
N SER A 167 13.54 20.10 2.90
CA SER A 167 14.92 19.89 2.46
C SER A 167 15.77 19.40 3.62
N PHE A 168 16.73 18.54 3.31
CA PHE A 168 17.66 18.02 4.29
C PHE A 168 19.10 18.04 3.76
N GLY A 169 20.06 17.72 4.62
CA GLY A 169 21.47 17.86 4.30
C GLY A 169 22.35 16.94 5.12
N LEU A 170 23.60 17.38 5.32
CA LEU A 170 24.58 16.67 6.12
C LEU A 170 24.60 17.20 7.56
N ASP A 171 24.71 16.30 8.53
CA ASP A 171 24.90 16.60 9.95
C ASP A 171 25.92 15.63 10.58
N GLN A 172 26.24 15.81 11.85
CA GLN A 172 27.13 14.92 12.61
C GLN A 172 26.56 13.49 12.61
N CYS A 173 27.41 12.50 12.33
CA CYS A 173 26.99 11.10 12.30
C CYS A 173 26.54 10.63 13.69
N LEU A 174 25.29 10.14 13.81
CA LEU A 174 24.73 9.65 15.09
C LEU A 174 25.51 8.44 15.63
N SER A 175 26.13 7.65 14.74
CA SER A 175 26.98 6.52 15.09
C SER A 175 28.28 6.93 15.80
N ASP A 176 28.81 8.10 15.48
CA ASP A 176 30.08 8.60 16.01
C ASP A 176 29.91 9.42 17.31
N HIS A 177 28.69 9.94 17.58
CA HIS A 177 28.43 10.86 18.69
C HIS A 177 27.23 10.41 19.53
N LYS A 178 27.45 10.30 20.86
CA LYS A 178 26.39 9.94 21.80
C LYS A 178 25.60 11.18 22.24
N GLY A 179 24.26 11.06 22.32
CA GLY A 179 23.39 12.11 22.86
C GLY A 179 22.90 13.14 21.83
N ILE A 180 23.27 12.99 20.56
CA ILE A 180 22.63 13.70 19.45
C ILE A 180 21.47 12.87 18.90
N GLY A 181 20.41 13.54 18.47
CA GLY A 181 19.21 12.92 17.88
C GLY A 181 19.03 13.36 16.44
N GLY A 182 18.45 12.50 15.62
CA GLY A 182 18.26 12.76 14.19
C GLY A 182 17.69 11.54 13.47
N GLU A 183 17.56 11.65 12.16
CA GLU A 183 17.05 10.58 11.29
C GLU A 183 18.10 10.27 10.23
N GLN A 184 18.97 9.29 10.54
CA GLN A 184 20.11 8.91 9.70
C GLN A 184 20.09 7.44 9.26
N GLU A 185 19.03 6.69 9.57
CA GLU A 185 18.88 5.30 9.11
C GLU A 185 17.99 5.24 7.88
N PHE A 186 18.60 4.91 6.74
CA PHE A 186 17.94 4.86 5.44
C PHE A 186 18.00 3.47 4.83
N GLU A 187 17.14 3.24 3.84
CA GLU A 187 17.21 2.08 2.97
C GLU A 187 17.08 2.50 1.50
N ILE A 188 17.80 1.77 0.64
CA ILE A 188 17.58 1.78 -0.80
C ILE A 188 16.61 0.64 -1.08
N SER A 189 15.35 0.97 -1.26
CA SER A 189 14.30 -0.04 -1.41
C SER A 189 14.45 -0.79 -2.73
N TRP A 190 13.78 -1.95 -2.83
CA TRP A 190 13.70 -2.73 -4.07
C TRP A 190 13.09 -1.96 -5.26
N ARG A 191 12.41 -0.84 -5.02
CA ARG A 191 11.90 0.07 -6.06
C ARG A 191 12.93 1.07 -6.56
N GLN A 192 14.16 1.02 -6.04
CA GLN A 192 15.24 1.94 -6.35
C GLN A 192 14.92 3.39 -5.91
N ASP A 193 14.22 3.53 -4.79
CA ASP A 193 14.05 4.79 -4.05
C ASP A 193 14.85 4.75 -2.74
N ILE A 194 15.23 5.92 -2.22
CA ILE A 194 15.88 6.07 -0.91
C ILE A 194 14.85 6.61 0.06
N ARG A 195 14.73 6.01 1.24
CA ARG A 195 13.76 6.41 2.27
C ARG A 195 14.29 6.18 3.68
N PRO A 196 13.85 6.98 4.67
CA PRO A 196 14.05 6.64 6.08
C PRO A 196 13.34 5.32 6.42
N LYS A 197 14.00 4.44 7.17
CA LYS A 197 13.56 3.04 7.39
C LYS A 197 12.14 2.87 7.93
N ASN A 198 11.66 3.85 8.71
CA ASN A 198 10.37 3.78 9.41
C ASN A 198 9.33 4.78 8.88
N ARG A 199 9.49 5.31 7.66
CA ARG A 199 8.59 6.33 7.10
C ARG A 199 8.20 6.02 5.67
N GLU A 200 6.98 6.42 5.29
CA GLU A 200 6.49 6.35 3.91
C GLU A 200 6.88 7.58 3.08
N MET A 201 8.07 8.13 3.37
CA MET A 201 8.64 9.30 2.71
C MET A 201 9.88 8.88 1.93
N CYS A 202 10.04 9.41 0.72
CA CYS A 202 11.17 9.12 -0.16
C CYS A 202 11.96 10.40 -0.41
N PHE A 203 13.24 10.20 -0.77
CA PHE A 203 14.06 11.27 -1.31
C PHE A 203 13.49 11.66 -2.68
N ASP A 204 13.41 12.95 -2.94
CA ASP A 204 12.85 13.50 -4.16
C ASP A 204 13.69 14.68 -4.64
N VAL A 205 13.92 14.76 -5.95
CA VAL A 205 14.60 15.90 -6.60
C VAL A 205 13.58 16.65 -7.48
N PRO A 206 12.88 17.66 -6.93
CA PRO A 206 11.72 18.26 -7.60
C PRO A 206 12.10 19.20 -8.75
N LYS A 207 13.36 19.66 -8.78
CA LYS A 207 13.84 20.64 -9.78
C LYS A 207 14.96 20.05 -10.62
N ASN A 208 14.83 20.20 -11.93
CA ASN A 208 15.91 19.93 -12.86
C ASN A 208 16.92 21.07 -12.79
N GLY A 209 18.14 20.78 -12.33
CA GLY A 209 19.20 21.77 -12.26
C GLY A 209 20.41 21.27 -11.47
N LYS A 210 21.59 21.84 -11.76
CA LYS A 210 22.78 21.59 -10.94
C LYS A 210 22.52 22.10 -9.53
N ARG A 211 22.87 21.31 -8.51
CA ARG A 211 22.69 21.64 -7.09
C ARG A 211 21.22 21.80 -6.65
N ALA A 212 20.28 21.15 -7.33
CA ALA A 212 18.92 21.04 -6.82
C ALA A 212 18.93 20.33 -5.45
N PRO A 213 18.21 20.85 -4.44
CA PRO A 213 18.15 20.20 -3.15
C PRO A 213 17.36 18.90 -3.26
N VAL A 214 17.75 17.92 -2.44
CA VAL A 214 16.95 16.73 -2.20
C VAL A 214 15.96 17.05 -1.07
N VAL A 215 14.70 16.69 -1.27
CA VAL A 215 13.62 16.90 -0.29
C VAL A 215 12.96 15.59 0.06
N LEU A 216 12.20 15.58 1.15
CA LEU A 216 11.29 14.49 1.46
C LEU A 216 9.96 14.68 0.74
N PHE A 217 9.48 13.63 0.07
CA PHE A 217 8.17 13.61 -0.58
C PHE A 217 7.47 12.26 -0.40
N SER A 218 6.14 12.23 -0.52
CA SER A 218 5.37 10.98 -0.42
C SER A 218 5.84 9.95 -1.45
N CYS A 219 6.20 8.74 -1.00
CA CYS A 219 6.71 7.71 -1.90
C CYS A 219 5.67 7.26 -2.94
N HIS A 220 5.89 7.57 -4.23
CA HIS A 220 4.93 7.20 -5.29
C HIS A 220 5.25 5.90 -6.04
N GLY A 221 6.47 5.35 -5.94
CA GLY A 221 6.83 4.06 -6.56
C GLY A 221 6.94 4.03 -8.09
N PHE A 222 6.83 5.18 -8.77
CA PHE A 222 6.91 5.31 -10.24
C PHE A 222 8.28 5.76 -10.79
N LYS A 223 9.38 5.58 -10.02
CA LYS A 223 10.72 6.08 -10.39
C LYS A 223 10.73 7.60 -10.60
N GLY A 224 11.26 8.12 -11.71
CA GLY A 224 11.30 9.56 -11.95
C GLY A 224 12.24 10.31 -11.01
N ASN A 225 11.75 11.39 -10.40
CA ASN A 225 12.47 12.24 -9.43
C ASN A 225 12.78 11.54 -8.10
N GLN A 226 12.22 10.35 -7.85
CA GLN A 226 12.58 9.50 -6.71
C GLN A 226 13.46 8.30 -7.10
N HIS A 227 13.99 8.24 -8.33
CA HIS A 227 14.82 7.13 -8.77
C HIS A 227 16.30 7.38 -8.41
N PHE A 228 16.88 6.50 -7.62
CA PHE A 228 18.27 6.55 -7.21
C PHE A 228 18.99 5.25 -7.59
N MET A 229 20.25 5.39 -8.02
CA MET A 229 21.14 4.27 -8.31
C MET A 229 22.37 4.37 -7.43
N TYR A 230 22.68 3.28 -6.73
CA TYR A 230 23.89 3.17 -5.92
C TYR A 230 24.90 2.27 -6.62
N ASN A 231 25.94 2.88 -7.17
CA ASN A 231 27.03 2.16 -7.83
C ASN A 231 28.10 1.80 -6.80
N ILE A 232 28.35 0.50 -6.62
CA ILE A 232 29.45 0.02 -5.77
C ILE A 232 30.75 0.24 -6.53
N VAL A 233 31.36 1.41 -6.34
CA VAL A 233 32.71 1.69 -6.82
C VAL A 233 33.67 1.19 -5.75
N ARG A 234 34.38 0.09 -6.04
CA ARG A 234 35.50 -0.35 -5.18
C ARG A 234 36.65 0.61 -5.40
N PHE A 235 36.86 1.54 -4.47
CA PHE A 235 38.12 2.27 -4.41
C PHE A 235 39.20 1.30 -3.96
N ALA A 236 40.11 0.95 -4.86
CA ALA A 236 41.39 0.37 -4.47
C ALA A 236 42.14 1.49 -3.74
N PHE A 237 42.27 1.37 -2.42
CA PHE A 237 43.20 2.22 -1.68
C PHE A 237 44.61 1.86 -2.19
N ILE A 238 45.23 2.80 -2.91
CA ILE A 238 46.67 2.78 -3.25
C ILE A 238 47.41 3.40 -2.08
#